data_AF-A0A0L8GMF2-F1
#
_entry.id   AF-A0A0L8GMF2-F1
#
_cell.length_a   1.000
_cell.length_b   1.000
_cell.length_c   1.000
_cell.angle_alpha   90.00
_cell.angle_beta   90.00
_cell.angle_gamma   90.00
#
_symmetry.space_group_name_H-M   'P 1'
#
loop_
_entity.id
_entity.type
_entity.pdbx_description
1 polymer ?
#
loop_
_entity_poly.entity_id
_entity_poly.type
_entity_poly.pdbx_seq_one_letter_code
_entity_poly.pdbx_strand_id
1 'polypeptide(L)' 'MDVSIPRPSSTRWNFNIRTVSRIHENLQPLKNCLTEIHSTSNADQTIAEATGILKYLNDDSFMFWLDYASC' A
#
# COMPACT_ATOMS: atom_id res chain seq x y z
N MET A 1 25.51 -6.47 -38.35
CA MET A 1 25.11 -7.11 -37.09
C MET A 1 23.87 -6.38 -36.64
N ASP A 2 22.69 -7.00 -36.74
CA ASP A 2 21.46 -6.39 -36.26
C ASP A 2 21.42 -6.42 -34.73
N VAL A 3 21.34 -5.26 -34.12
CA VAL A 3 21.15 -5.13 -32.67
C VAL A 3 19.67 -5.41 -32.39
N SER A 4 19.36 -6.60 -31.87
CA SER A 4 18.01 -6.92 -31.41
C SER A 4 17.71 -6.12 -30.14
N ILE A 5 16.91 -5.07 -30.27
CA ILE A 5 16.40 -4.32 -29.13
C ILE A 5 15.33 -5.18 -28.44
N PRO A 6 15.48 -5.51 -27.14
CA PRO A 6 14.48 -6.25 -26.40
C PRO A 6 13.12 -5.56 -26.50
N ARG A 7 12.07 -6.32 -26.82
CA ARG A 7 10.71 -5.77 -26.81
C ARG A 7 10.31 -5.45 -25.37
N PRO A 8 9.66 -4.30 -25.10
CA PRO A 8 9.12 -4.03 -23.77
C PRO A 8 8.13 -5.13 -23.38
N SER A 9 8.07 -5.47 -22.09
CA SER A 9 7.17 -6.50 -21.59
C SER A 9 5.72 -6.16 -21.96
N SER A 10 4.96 -7.15 -22.44
CA SER A 10 3.53 -6.98 -22.71
C SER A 10 2.74 -6.61 -21.45
N THR A 11 3.25 -6.99 -20.28
CA THR A 11 2.72 -6.59 -18.97
C THR A 11 2.93 -5.09 -18.76
N ARG A 12 1.86 -4.31 -18.91
CA ARG A 12 1.81 -2.95 -18.38
C ARG A 12 1.62 -3.04 -16.89
N TRP A 13 2.60 -2.57 -16.12
CA TRP A 13 2.43 -2.36 -14.69
C TRP A 13 1.45 -1.20 -14.50
N ASN A 14 0.19 -1.52 -14.20
CA ASN A 14 -0.83 -0.54 -13.82
C ASN A 14 -0.59 -0.04 -12.39
N PHE A 15 0.60 0.52 -12.17
CA PHE A 15 0.97 1.05 -10.88
C PHE A 15 0.15 2.32 -10.62
N ASN A 16 -0.77 2.24 -9.66
CA ASN A 16 -1.64 3.36 -9.31
C ASN A 16 -0.88 4.32 -8.37
N ILE A 17 0.00 5.12 -8.97
CA ILE A 17 0.81 6.10 -8.23
C ILE A 17 -0.04 7.05 -7.40
N ARG A 18 -1.23 7.45 -7.88
CA ARG A 18 -2.14 8.35 -7.15
C ARG A 18 -2.62 7.74 -5.84
N THR A 19 -2.88 6.43 -5.82
CA THR A 19 -3.25 5.72 -4.60
C THR A 19 -2.08 5.67 -3.63
N VAL A 20 -0.89 5.35 -4.12
CA VAL A 20 0.34 5.28 -3.32
C VAL A 20 0.65 6.62 -2.66
N SER A 21 0.65 7.72 -3.43
CA SER A 21 0.86 9.06 -2.89
C SER A 21 -0.18 9.43 -1.83
N ARG A 22 -1.46 9.12 -2.06
CA ARG A 22 -2.52 9.39 -1.06
C ARG A 22 -2.34 8.61 0.23
N ILE A 23 -1.93 7.34 0.14
CA ILE A 23 -1.65 6.52 1.33
C ILE A 23 -0.48 7.12 2.11
N HIS A 24 0.61 7.48 1.42
CA HIS A 24 1.78 8.09 2.03
C HIS A 24 1.44 9.43 2.72
N GLU A 25 0.75 10.34 2.04
CA GLU A 25 0.31 11.63 2.58
C GLU A 25 -0.59 11.50 3.81
N ASN A 26 -1.42 10.44 3.87
CA ASN A 26 -2.43 10.25 4.92
C ASN A 26 -2.10 9.07 5.85
N LEU A 27 -0.83 8.63 5.90
CA LEU A 27 -0.44 7.40 6.58
C LEU A 27 -0.84 7.38 8.07
N GLN A 28 -0.52 8.45 8.80
CA GLN A 28 -0.83 8.55 10.23
C GLN A 28 -2.34 8.62 10.49
N PRO A 29 -3.12 9.50 9.80
CA PRO A 29 -4.58 9.46 9.87
C PRO A 29 -5.18 8.07 9.59
N LEU A 30 -4.64 7.35 8.59
CA LEU A 30 -5.11 6.02 8.22
C LEU A 30 -4.88 5.00 9.35
N LYS A 31 -3.67 5.00 9.95
CA LYS A 31 -3.35 4.14 11.10
C LYS A 31 -4.26 4.43 12.30
N ASN A 32 -4.51 5.70 12.59
CA ASN A 32 -5.38 6.10 13.70
C ASN A 32 -6.81 5.59 13.47
N CYS A 33 -7.36 5.81 12.27
CA CYS A 33 -8.70 5.34 11.90
C CYS A 33 -8.83 3.82 12.02
N LEU A 34 -7.86 3.06 11.52
CA LEU A 34 -7.89 1.59 11.61
C LEU A 34 -7.78 1.09 13.06
N THR A 35 -7.01 1.80 13.89
CA THR A 35 -6.88 1.49 15.32
C THR A 35 -8.20 1.77 16.06
N GLU A 36 -8.87 2.88 15.71
CA GLU A 36 -10.20 3.19 16.24
C GLU A 36 -11.21 2.12 15.86
N ILE A 37 -11.26 1.69 14.59
CA ILE A 37 -12.12 0.60 14.11
C ILE A 37 -11.85 -0.69 14.90
N HIS A 38 -10.59 -1.04 15.11
CA HIS A 38 -10.20 -2.21 15.90
C HIS A 38 -10.72 -2.13 17.34
N SER A 39 -10.76 -0.93 17.93
CA SER A 39 -11.21 -0.72 19.32
C SER A 39 -12.73 -0.56 19.49
N THR A 40 -13.45 -0.14 18.44
CA THR A 40 -14.86 0.26 18.53
C THR A 40 -15.81 -0.67 17.79
N SER A 41 -15.33 -1.43 16.81
CA SER A 41 -16.16 -2.35 16.02
C SER A 41 -16.55 -3.58 16.83
N ASN A 42 -17.76 -4.09 16.57
CA ASN A 42 -18.25 -5.37 17.07
C ASN A 42 -18.36 -6.44 15.96
N ALA A 43 -17.91 -6.10 14.74
CA ALA A 43 -17.96 -7.01 13.60
C ALA A 43 -16.59 -7.64 13.37
N ASP A 44 -16.50 -8.95 13.62
CA ASP A 44 -15.25 -9.72 13.54
C ASP A 44 -14.52 -9.56 12.21
N GLN A 45 -15.26 -9.56 11.09
CA GLN A 45 -14.69 -9.37 9.76
C GLN A 45 -14.03 -7.98 9.62
N THR A 46 -14.72 -6.93 10.07
CA THR A 46 -14.19 -5.57 10.02
C THR A 46 -12.94 -5.42 10.87
N ILE A 47 -12.92 -6.03 12.06
CA ILE A 47 -11.74 -6.05 12.94
C ILE A 47 -10.59 -6.78 12.26
N ALA A 48 -10.83 -7.96 11.69
CA ALA A 48 -9.80 -8.75 11.02
C ALA A 48 -9.19 -8.00 9.81
N GLU A 49 -10.02 -7.36 9.00
CA GLU A 49 -9.57 -6.56 7.86
C GLU A 49 -8.74 -5.35 8.31
N ALA A 50 -9.24 -4.60 9.30
CA ALA A 50 -8.50 -3.47 9.86
C ALA A 50 -7.14 -3.89 10.46
N THR A 51 -7.10 -5.04 11.13
CA THR A 51 -5.88 -5.64 11.68
C THR A 51 -4.88 -6.00 10.59
N GLY A 52 -5.34 -6.63 9.51
CA GLY A 52 -4.51 -7.00 8.37
C GLY A 52 -3.88 -5.76 7.71
N ILE A 53 -4.68 -4.72 7.49
CA ILE A 53 -4.20 -3.47 6.89
C ILE A 53 -3.19 -2.78 7.83
N LEU A 54 -3.48 -2.66 9.13
CA LEU A 54 -2.54 -2.10 10.11
C LEU A 54 -1.21 -2.84 10.14
N LYS A 55 -1.23 -4.17 10.02
CA LYS A 55 -0.01 -4.97 9.96
C LYS A 55 0.86 -4.58 8.76
N TYR A 56 0.28 -4.41 7.58
CA TYR A 56 1.02 -3.96 6.40
C TYR A 56 1.55 -2.53 6.56
N LEU A 57 0.75 -1.62 7.11
CA LEU A 57 1.18 -0.22 7.30
C LEU A 57 2.26 -0.07 8.38
N ASN A 58 2.53 -1.10 9.18
CA ASN A 58 3.61 -1.15 10.16
C ASN A 58 4.73 -2.12 9.75
N ASP A 59 4.63 -2.75 8.59
CA ASP A 59 5.68 -3.61 8.06
C ASP A 59 6.80 -2.76 7.44
N ASP A 60 8.04 -2.97 7.89
CA ASP A 60 9.19 -2.17 7.47
C ASP A 60 9.46 -2.29 5.97
N SER A 61 9.22 -3.47 5.38
CA SER A 61 9.42 -3.67 3.94
C SER A 61 8.38 -2.91 3.14
N PHE A 62 7.12 -2.97 3.55
CA PHE A 62 6.05 -2.21 2.93
C PHE A 62 6.31 -0.69 3.04
N MET A 63 6.71 -0.21 4.22
CA MET A 63 7.04 1.19 4.46
C MET A 63 8.20 1.67 3.58
N PHE A 64 9.26 0.87 3.46
CA PHE A 64 10.37 1.18 2.55
C PHE A 64 9.90 1.40 1.10
N TRP A 65 9.06 0.50 0.58
CA TRP A 65 8.55 0.61 -0.79
C TRP A 65 7.55 1.76 -0.95
N LEU A 66 6.74 2.03 0.07
CA LEU A 66 5.82 3.15 0.08
C LEU A 66 6.56 4.48 -0.04
N ASP A 67 7.64 4.66 0.74
CA ASP A 67 8.48 5.85 0.71
C ASP A 67 9.23 5.97 -0.62
N TYR A 68 9.85 4.87 -1.08
CA TYR A 68 10.57 4.83 -2.36
C TYR A 68 9.67 5.20 -3.54
N ALA A 69 8.44 4.69 -3.58
CA ALA A 69 7.52 4.95 -4.67
C ALA A 69 6.81 6.31 -4.59
N SER A 70 6.87 6.99 -3.45
CA SER A 70 6.25 8.31 -3.24
C SER A 70 7.23 9.47 -3.47
N CYS A 71 8.49 9.17 -3.78
CA CYS A 71 9.58 10.12 -4.00
C CYS A 71 9.62 10.71 -5.41
#